data_AF-A0A0N4VUV1-F1
#
_entry.id   AF-A0A0N4VUV1-F1
#
_cell.length_a   1.000
_cell.length_b   1.000
_cell.length_c   1.000
_cell.angle_alpha   90.00
_cell.angle_beta   90.00
_cell.angle_gamma   90.00
#
_symmetry.space_group_name_H-M   'P 1'
#
loop_
_entity.id
_entity.type
_entity.pdbx_description
1 polymer ?
#
loop_
_entity_poly.entity_id
_entity_poly.type
_entity_poly.pdbx_seq_one_letter_code
_entity_poly.pdbx_strand_id
1 'polypeptide(L)'
;LAFEGDVYVSFKRQEMFPFPFETHVRVQITHLEVTVPGQPPHSCSHYHWLDWPDRGVPEADLAPVALLGKLKDSITPIVVHCSAGIGRTGSIVLIEHALELLQRNQPLLEISGYLQDLRKQRNNSIQVSQFHAPF
;
A
#
# COMPACT_ATOMS: atom_id res chain seq x y z
N LEU A 1 14.41 1.49 -18.58
CA LEU A 1 13.52 0.44 -19.10
C LEU A 1 12.57 1.09 -20.10
N ALA A 2 12.38 0.49 -21.27
CA ALA A 2 11.37 0.93 -22.24
C ALA A 2 10.21 -0.07 -22.21
N PHE A 3 8.98 0.44 -22.18
CA PHE A 3 7.75 -0.33 -22.13
C PHE A 3 6.88 -0.01 -23.35
N GLU A 4 5.84 -0.82 -23.57
CA GLU A 4 4.84 -0.55 -24.62
C GLU A 4 4.24 0.85 -24.48
N GLY A 5 3.97 1.51 -25.61
CA GLY A 5 3.41 2.87 -25.65
C GLY A 5 4.44 3.99 -25.45
N ASP A 6 5.71 3.76 -25.80
CA ASP A 6 6.82 4.72 -25.68
C ASP A 6 7.00 5.27 -24.25
N VAL A 7 6.71 4.43 -23.25
CA VAL A 7 6.93 4.77 -21.84
C VAL A 7 8.35 4.39 -21.45
N TYR A 8 9.14 5.39 -21.07
CA TYR A 8 10.51 5.21 -20.60
C TYR A 8 10.57 5.41 -19.09
N VAL A 9 11.11 4.44 -18.36
CA VAL A 9 11.32 4.54 -16.91
C VAL A 9 12.81 4.51 -16.62
N SER A 10 13.32 5.53 -15.94
CA SER A 10 14.70 5.61 -15.47
C SER A 10 14.77 5.48 -13.95
N PHE A 11 15.73 4.68 -13.49
CA PHE A 11 16.08 4.60 -12.09
C PHE A 11 16.88 5.83 -11.69
N LYS A 12 16.52 6.48 -10.58
CA LYS A 12 17.28 7.61 -10.04
C LYS A 12 18.08 7.22 -8.80
N ARG A 13 17.40 6.69 -7.79
CA ARG A 13 18.03 6.28 -6.53
C ARG A 13 17.14 5.30 -5.77
N GLN A 14 17.72 4.67 -4.76
CA GLN A 14 17.04 3.73 -3.89
C GLN A 14 17.51 3.91 -2.45
N GLU A 15 16.58 3.77 -1.51
CA GLU A 15 16.83 3.86 -0.08
C GLU A 15 15.88 2.93 0.68
N MET A 16 16.19 2.66 1.95
CA MET A 16 15.25 2.03 2.86
C MET A 16 14.37 3.08 3.51
N PHE A 17 13.10 2.75 3.72
CA PHE A 17 12.17 3.61 4.43
C PHE A 17 12.67 3.85 5.86
N PRO A 18 12.86 5.10 6.28
CA PRO A 18 13.39 5.41 7.61
C PRO A 18 12.26 5.35 8.64
N PHE A 19 11.96 4.15 9.15
CA PHE A 19 10.97 4.01 10.22
C PHE A 19 11.40 4.82 11.45
N PRO A 20 10.46 5.54 12.10
CA PRO A 20 10.77 6.34 13.29
C PRO A 20 10.87 5.49 14.58
N PHE A 21 10.85 4.17 14.46
CA PHE A 21 10.92 3.18 15.53
C PHE A 21 11.66 1.94 15.05
N GLU A 22 12.10 1.11 15.99
CA GLU A 22 12.72 -0.17 15.69
C GLU A 22 11.66 -1.16 15.18
N THR A 23 11.92 -1.76 14.03
CA THR A 23 11.05 -2.76 13.39
C THR A 23 11.88 -3.69 12.51
N HIS A 24 11.43 -4.93 12.37
CA HIS A 24 11.98 -5.88 11.40
C HIS A 24 11.43 -5.69 9.98
N VAL A 25 10.40 -4.86 9.81
CA VAL A 25 9.77 -4.58 8.52
C VAL A 25 10.73 -3.85 7.59
N ARG A 26 10.81 -4.30 6.34
CA ARG A 26 11.65 -3.69 5.31
C ARG A 26 10.80 -3.17 4.17
N VAL A 27 10.74 -1.84 4.08
CA VAL A 27 10.17 -1.14 2.93
C VAL A 27 11.30 -0.46 2.16
N GLN A 28 11.45 -0.82 0.91
CA GLN A 28 12.38 -0.17 -0.01
C GLN A 28 11.66 0.94 -0.77
N ILE A 29 12.29 2.10 -0.90
CA ILE A 29 11.83 3.20 -1.73
C ILE A 29 12.72 3.27 -2.97
N THR A 30 12.13 3.09 -4.15
CA THR A 30 12.79 3.30 -5.43
C THR A 30 12.27 4.56 -6.08
N HIS A 31 13.15 5.53 -6.30
CA HIS A 31 12.84 6.78 -6.99
C HIS A 31 13.06 6.58 -8.49
N LEU A 32 12.00 6.80 -9.25
CA LEU A 32 11.92 6.60 -10.68
C LEU A 32 11.54 7.90 -11.37
N GLU A 33 11.93 8.05 -12.62
CA GLU A 33 11.42 9.09 -13.50
C GLU A 33 10.82 8.42 -14.73
N VAL A 34 9.57 8.73 -15.00
CA VAL A 34 8.78 8.21 -16.12
C VAL A 34 8.68 9.31 -17.17
N THR A 35 9.07 8.99 -18.40
CA THR A 35 9.02 9.90 -19.54
C THR A 35 8.16 9.29 -20.63
N VAL A 36 7.24 10.09 -21.16
CA VAL A 36 6.35 9.76 -22.28
C VAL A 36 6.49 10.88 -23.31
N PRO A 37 6.52 10.58 -24.63
CA PRO A 37 6.63 11.60 -25.66
C PRO A 37 5.58 12.70 -25.53
N GLY A 38 6.01 13.95 -25.64
CA GLY A 38 5.11 15.12 -25.58
C GLY A 38 4.63 15.50 -24.17
N GLN A 39 5.08 14.81 -23.12
CA GLN A 39 4.75 15.12 -21.73
C GLN A 39 6.02 15.49 -20.94
N PRO A 40 5.91 16.35 -19.91
CA PRO A 40 7.03 16.57 -19.00
C PRO A 40 7.37 15.27 -18.24
N PRO A 41 8.66 15.06 -17.89
CA PRO A 41 9.05 13.92 -17.06
C PRO A 41 8.29 13.90 -15.73
N HIS A 42 7.87 12.72 -15.31
CA HIS A 42 7.12 12.51 -14.08
C HIS A 42 7.95 11.73 -13.06
N SER A 43 8.22 12.34 -11.92
CA SER A 43 8.88 11.67 -10.79
C SER A 43 7.92 10.76 -10.04
N CYS A 44 8.32 9.52 -9.82
CA CYS A 44 7.53 8.50 -9.12
C CYS A 44 8.37 7.87 -7.99
N SER A 45 7.75 7.70 -6.82
CA SER A 45 8.31 6.96 -5.70
C SER A 45 7.60 5.62 -5.56
N HIS A 46 8.32 4.52 -5.76
CA HIS A 46 7.79 3.17 -5.62
C HIS A 46 8.19 2.59 -4.25
N TYR A 47 7.19 2.33 -3.41
CA TYR A 47 7.36 1.76 -2.07
C TYR A 47 7.10 0.26 -2.12
N HIS A 48 8.13 -0.54 -1.91
CA HIS A 48 8.06 -1.99 -1.97
C HIS A 48 8.28 -2.60 -0.59
N TRP A 49 7.22 -3.16 -0.01
CA TRP A 49 7.29 -3.95 1.22
C TRP A 49 7.87 -5.33 0.89
N LEU A 50 9.12 -5.57 1.28
CA LEU A 50 9.92 -6.71 0.83
C LEU A 50 9.61 -8.02 1.55
N ASP A 51 9.16 -7.94 2.80
CA ASP A 51 9.01 -9.08 3.70
C ASP A 51 7.58 -9.31 4.19
N TRP A 52 6.58 -8.72 3.54
CA TRP A 52 5.18 -9.09 3.82
C TRP A 52 4.86 -10.43 3.14
N PRO A 53 4.69 -11.53 3.90
CA PRO A 53 4.41 -12.84 3.32
C PRO A 53 3.11 -12.85 2.51
N ASP A 54 3.06 -13.65 1.44
CA ASP A 54 1.86 -13.82 0.61
C ASP A 54 0.69 -14.47 1.37
N ARG A 55 1.01 -15.34 2.34
CA ARG A 55 0.05 -16.01 3.23
C ARG A 55 0.42 -15.69 4.66
N GLY A 56 -0.38 -14.83 5.29
CA GLY A 56 -0.17 -14.39 6.67
C GLY A 56 -0.41 -12.91 6.83
N VAL A 57 -0.38 -12.47 8.08
CA VAL A 57 -0.29 -11.05 8.44
C VAL A 57 1.18 -10.76 8.78
N PRO A 58 1.66 -9.52 8.60
CA PRO A 58 2.91 -9.12 9.24
C PRO A 58 2.75 -9.29 10.75
N GLU A 59 3.85 -9.38 11.48
CA GLU A 59 3.80 -9.20 12.93
C GLU A 59 3.08 -7.87 13.26
N ALA A 60 2.42 -7.82 14.42
CA ALA A 60 1.73 -6.61 14.84
C ALA A 60 2.74 -5.48 14.96
N ASP A 61 2.71 -4.56 13.99
CA ASP A 61 3.72 -3.53 13.82
C ASP A 61 3.05 -2.22 13.36
N LEU A 62 3.62 -1.09 13.76
CA LEU A 62 3.17 0.24 13.36
C LEU A 62 3.66 0.63 11.95
N ALA A 63 4.43 -0.22 11.29
CA ALA A 63 4.97 0.03 9.95
C ALA A 63 3.92 0.42 8.89
N PRO A 64 2.71 -0.20 8.82
CA PRO A 64 1.68 0.26 7.90
C PRO A 64 1.25 1.70 8.17
N VAL A 65 1.10 2.06 9.45
CA VAL A 65 0.69 3.41 9.87
C VAL A 65 1.78 4.43 9.56
N ALA A 66 3.05 4.08 9.80
CA ALA A 66 4.18 4.95 9.47
C ALA A 66 4.31 5.18 7.96
N LEU A 67 4.14 4.12 7.16
CA LEU A 67 4.15 4.18 5.71
C LEU A 67 3.01 5.07 5.19
N LEU A 68 1.78 4.83 5.63
CA LEU A 68 0.61 5.62 5.23
C LEU A 68 0.72 7.08 5.70
N GLY A 69 1.25 7.31 6.90
CA GLY A 69 1.55 8.64 7.41
C GLY A 69 2.55 9.43 6.54
N LYS A 70 3.46 8.74 5.84
CA LYS A 70 4.36 9.37 4.85
C LYS A 70 3.65 9.74 3.55
N LEU A 71 2.58 9.02 3.20
CA LEU A 71 1.85 9.16 1.94
C LEU A 71 0.58 10.03 2.05
N LYS A 72 0.15 10.36 3.27
CA LYS A 72 -1.11 11.07 3.57
C LYS A 72 -1.29 12.40 2.82
N ASP A 73 -0.20 13.10 2.52
CA ASP A 73 -0.23 14.42 1.87
C ASP A 73 -0.23 14.30 0.32
N SER A 74 -0.31 13.08 -0.21
CA SER A 74 -0.43 12.84 -1.65
C SER A 74 -1.77 13.37 -2.17
N ILE A 75 -1.71 14.31 -3.10
CA ILE A 75 -2.88 14.88 -3.78
C ILE A 75 -3.27 14.12 -5.06
N THR A 76 -2.50 13.09 -5.42
CA THR A 76 -2.74 12.26 -6.59
C THR A 76 -3.15 10.84 -6.18
N PRO A 77 -3.92 10.12 -7.01
CA PRO A 77 -4.26 8.72 -6.76
C PRO A 77 -3.00 7.87 -6.55
N ILE A 78 -2.99 7.09 -5.47
CA ILE A 78 -1.91 6.15 -5.16
C ILE A 78 -2.25 4.78 -5.74
N VAL A 79 -1.33 4.22 -6.52
CA VAL A 79 -1.45 2.85 -7.01
C VAL A 79 -0.92 1.90 -5.94
N VAL A 80 -1.79 1.02 -5.44
CA VAL A 80 -1.43 -0.04 -4.50
C VAL A 80 -1.66 -1.40 -5.16
N HIS A 81 -0.65 -2.26 -5.16
CA HIS A 81 -0.78 -3.62 -5.71
C HIS A 81 0.00 -4.64 -4.87
N CYS A 82 -0.31 -5.92 -5.07
CA CYS A 82 0.50 -7.04 -4.62
C CYS A 82 0.67 -8.01 -5.79
N SER A 83 0.40 -9.31 -5.62
CA SER A 83 0.31 -10.27 -6.72
C SER A 83 -1.11 -10.24 -7.34
N ALA A 84 -2.10 -10.87 -6.70
CA ALA A 84 -3.51 -10.81 -7.15
C ALA A 84 -4.21 -9.47 -6.86
N GLY A 85 -3.56 -8.58 -6.09
CA GLY A 85 -4.08 -7.25 -5.76
C GLY A 85 -5.30 -7.24 -4.83
N ILE A 86 -5.55 -8.28 -4.05
CA ILE A 86 -6.74 -8.38 -3.18
C ILE A 86 -6.42 -8.60 -1.71
N GLY A 87 -5.38 -9.37 -1.35
CA GLY A 87 -4.98 -9.61 0.03
C GLY A 87 -4.32 -8.39 0.67
N ARG A 88 -2.98 -8.30 0.57
CA ARG A 88 -2.15 -7.20 1.12
C ARG A 88 -2.60 -5.82 0.65
N THR A 89 -2.98 -5.70 -0.62
CA THR A 89 -3.57 -4.47 -1.19
C THR A 89 -4.82 -4.06 -0.42
N GLY A 90 -5.76 -4.99 -0.20
CA GLY A 90 -6.97 -4.70 0.56
C GLY A 90 -6.67 -4.31 2.00
N SER A 91 -5.69 -4.97 2.64
CA SER A 91 -5.26 -4.64 4.01
C SER A 91 -4.74 -3.21 4.13
N ILE A 92 -3.84 -2.77 3.23
CA ILE A 92 -3.33 -1.39 3.23
C ILE A 92 -4.47 -0.38 3.01
N VAL A 93 -5.36 -0.63 2.05
CA VAL A 93 -6.49 0.26 1.77
C VAL A 93 -7.45 0.34 2.96
N LEU A 94 -7.71 -0.79 3.64
CA LEU A 94 -8.57 -0.81 4.82
C LEU A 94 -7.96 -0.02 5.99
N ILE A 95 -6.64 -0.18 6.22
CA ILE A 95 -5.94 0.58 7.27
C ILE A 95 -6.01 2.07 6.97
N GLU A 96 -5.77 2.49 5.72
CA GLU A 96 -5.89 3.89 5.33
C GLU A 96 -7.30 4.44 5.58
N HIS A 97 -8.32 3.71 5.15
CA HIS A 97 -9.71 4.11 5.38
C HIS A 97 -10.03 4.25 6.89
N ALA A 98 -9.55 3.32 7.72
CA ALA A 98 -9.74 3.42 9.17
C ALA A 98 -9.00 4.64 9.76
N LEU A 99 -7.78 4.94 9.30
CA LEU A 99 -7.03 6.14 9.72
C LEU A 99 -7.75 7.43 9.33
N GLU A 100 -8.32 7.52 8.13
CA GLU A 100 -9.12 8.67 7.68
C GLU A 100 -10.35 8.90 8.56
N LEU A 101 -11.06 7.83 8.93
CA LEU A 101 -12.24 7.91 9.81
C LEU A 101 -11.85 8.40 11.20
N LEU A 102 -10.77 7.87 11.77
CA LEU A 102 -10.24 8.32 13.05
C LEU A 102 -9.86 9.80 13.02
N GLN A 103 -9.18 10.26 11.95
CA GLN A 103 -8.84 11.67 11.77
C GLN A 103 -10.07 12.59 11.69
N ARG A 104 -11.18 12.09 11.16
CA ARG A 104 -12.46 12.80 11.05
C ARG A 104 -13.36 12.64 12.28
N ASN A 105 -12.85 12.05 13.37
CA ASN A 105 -13.62 11.69 14.57
C ASN A 105 -14.90 10.91 14.27
N GLN A 106 -14.87 10.07 13.22
CA GLN A 106 -15.97 9.19 12.87
C GLN A 106 -15.85 7.88 13.66
N PRO A 107 -16.98 7.24 14.02
CA PRO A 107 -16.95 5.96 14.71
C PRO A 107 -16.33 4.89 13.81
N LEU A 108 -15.51 4.03 14.41
CA LEU A 108 -15.09 2.81 13.73
C LEU A 108 -16.24 1.80 13.75
N LEU A 109 -16.72 1.41 12.58
CA LEU A 109 -17.65 0.30 12.41
C LEU A 109 -16.95 -1.05 12.60
N GLU A 110 -17.75 -2.09 12.78
CA GLU A 110 -17.28 -3.46 12.70
C GLU A 110 -16.56 -3.72 11.36
N ILE A 111 -15.45 -4.46 11.42
CA ILE A 111 -14.61 -4.78 10.24
C ILE A 111 -15.45 -5.37 9.10
N SER A 112 -16.50 -6.13 9.43
CA SER A 112 -17.44 -6.71 8.48
C SER A 112 -18.12 -5.66 7.58
N GLY A 113 -18.45 -4.48 8.11
CA GLY A 113 -19.02 -3.37 7.34
C GLY A 113 -18.02 -2.80 6.33
N TYR A 114 -16.79 -2.55 6.77
CA TYR A 114 -15.74 -2.04 5.88
C TYR A 114 -15.36 -3.02 4.78
N LEU A 115 -15.32 -4.32 5.09
CA LEU A 115 -15.07 -5.35 4.10
C LEU A 115 -16.15 -5.38 3.01
N GLN A 116 -17.41 -5.14 3.36
CA GLN A 116 -18.48 -5.04 2.37
C GLN A 116 -18.28 -3.84 1.44
N ASP A 117 -17.97 -2.67 1.99
CA ASP A 117 -17.77 -1.45 1.19
C ASP A 117 -16.53 -1.55 0.29
N LEU A 118 -15.43 -2.10 0.81
CA LEU A 118 -14.22 -2.34 0.03
C LEU A 118 -14.49 -3.32 -1.12
N ARG A 119 -15.29 -4.37 -0.87
CA ARG A 119 -15.65 -5.37 -1.89
C ARG A 119 -16.61 -4.84 -2.96
N LYS A 120 -17.39 -3.79 -2.67
CA LYS A 120 -18.18 -3.06 -3.70
C LYS A 120 -17.27 -2.34 -4.71
N GLN A 121 -16.12 -1.84 -4.26
CA GLN A 121 -15.17 -1.12 -5.12
C GLN A 121 -14.17 -2.08 -5.79
N ARG A 122 -13.77 -3.16 -5.10
CA ARG A 122 -12.87 -4.18 -5.63
C ARG A 122 -13.22 -5.57 -5.11
N ASN A 123 -13.81 -6.39 -5.98
CA ASN A 123 -14.29 -7.73 -5.62
C ASN A 123 -13.19 -8.58 -4.95
N ASN A 124 -13.57 -9.40 -3.97
CA ASN A 124 -12.68 -10.29 -3.18
C ASN A 124 -11.57 -9.61 -2.36
N SER A 125 -11.64 -8.29 -2.15
CA SER A 125 -10.69 -7.59 -1.27
C SER A 125 -10.66 -8.19 0.13
N ILE A 126 -9.43 -8.36 0.63
CA ILE A 126 -9.03 -9.05 1.86
C ILE A 126 -9.49 -10.51 1.86
N GLN A 127 -8.61 -11.39 1.39
CA GLN A 127 -8.75 -12.84 1.48
C GLN A 127 -8.06 -13.31 2.76
N VAL A 128 -8.83 -13.79 3.73
CA VAL A 128 -8.30 -14.53 4.88
C VAL A 128 -8.70 -15.98 4.66
N SER A 129 -7.74 -16.85 4.29
CA SER A 129 -7.96 -18.30 4.30
C SER A 129 -7.66 -18.94 5.66
N GLN A 130 -7.35 -18.14 6.69
CA GLN A 130 -6.84 -18.64 7.95
C GLN A 130 -7.53 -17.97 9.15
N PHE A 131 -8.78 -18.35 9.37
CA PHE A 131 -9.40 -18.39 10.70
C PHE A 131 -9.92 -19.81 10.95
N HIS A 132 -8.98 -20.73 11.12
CA HIS A 132 -9.17 -21.90 11.99
C HIS A 132 -8.04 -21.86 13.02
N ALA A 133 -8.03 -20.80 13.85
CA ALA A 133 -7.51 -20.95 15.19
C ALA A 133 -8.67 -21.54 16.01
N PRO A 134 -8.61 -22.79 16.47
CA PRO A 134 -9.57 -23.28 17.44
C PRO A 134 -9.40 -22.42 18.70
N PHE A 135 -10.52 -21.91 19.21
CA PHE A 135 -10.61 -21.57 20.62
C PHE A 135 -10.35 -22.81 21.47
#